data_AF-A0A7T9K2Y4-F1
#
_entry.id   AF-A0A7T9K2Y4-F1
#
_cell.length_a   1.000
_cell.length_b   1.000
_cell.length_c   1.000
_cell.angle_alpha   90.00
_cell.angle_beta   90.00
_cell.angle_gamma   90.00
#
_symmetry.space_group_name_H-M   'P 1'
#
loop_
_entity.id
_entity.type
_entity.pdbx_description
1 polymer ?
#
loop_
_entity_poly.entity_id
_entity_poly.type
_entity_poly.pdbx_seq_one_letter_code
_entity_poly.pdbx_strand_id
1 'polypeptide(L)'
;MKEHFINLLLEQYKQECLFEELEQKGLQFGNICVDNLAVVLDIIGFPRDNTLEYDFLYLNTGGEKREENKKIPDDEMFCRDWLDEKYFEITRELFSHQYIFVTDKGLQIEKGAGLDLVLQSFDQYIDWLYEEYEKFKQGIE
;
A
#
# COMPACT_ATOMS: atom_id res chain seq x y z
N MET A 1 2.97 -17.22 -5.37
CA MET A 1 2.95 -16.10 -4.40
C MET A 1 2.88 -14.75 -5.08
N LYS A 2 3.83 -14.40 -5.96
CA LYS A 2 3.82 -13.14 -6.72
C LYS A 2 2.47 -12.80 -7.36
N GLU A 3 1.85 -13.73 -8.08
CA GLU A 3 0.51 -13.55 -8.66
C GLU A 3 -0.57 -13.20 -7.64
N HIS A 4 -0.50 -13.74 -6.42
CA HIS A 4 -1.45 -13.39 -5.36
C HIS A 4 -1.23 -11.96 -4.84
N PHE A 5 0.02 -11.50 -4.77
CA PHE A 5 0.31 -10.12 -4.39
C PHE A 5 -0.15 -9.14 -5.44
N ILE A 6 0.09 -9.45 -6.72
CA ILE A 6 -0.43 -8.66 -7.84
C ILE A 6 -1.97 -8.55 -7.75
N ASN A 7 -2.65 -9.66 -7.46
CA ASN A 7 -4.11 -9.63 -7.29
C ASN A 7 -4.55 -8.80 -6.08
N LEU A 8 -3.85 -8.87 -4.94
CA LEU A 8 -4.15 -8.05 -3.77
C LEU A 8 -4.00 -6.54 -4.08
N LEU A 9 -2.89 -6.15 -4.72
CA LEU A 9 -2.66 -4.78 -5.14
C LEU A 9 -3.70 -4.32 -6.17
N LEU A 10 -4.08 -5.20 -7.11
CA LEU A 10 -5.13 -4.92 -8.08
C LEU A 10 -6.48 -4.64 -7.42
N GLU A 11 -6.86 -5.42 -6.38
CA GLU A 11 -8.12 -5.18 -5.67
C GLU A 11 -8.12 -3.90 -4.85
N GLN A 12 -6.97 -3.46 -4.34
CA GLN A 12 -6.85 -2.14 -3.70
C GLN A 12 -6.93 -1.03 -4.74
N TYR A 13 -6.19 -1.13 -5.83
CA TYR A 13 -6.21 -0.17 -6.93
C TYR A 13 -7.62 0.06 -7.50
N LYS A 14 -8.42 -1.01 -7.66
CA LYS A 14 -9.83 -0.89 -8.07
C LYS A 14 -10.68 -0.06 -7.11
N GLN A 15 -10.45 -0.22 -5.80
CA GLN A 15 -11.14 0.56 -4.77
C GLN A 15 -10.73 2.03 -4.88
N GLU A 16 -9.42 2.29 -4.95
CA GLU A 16 -8.85 3.64 -5.12
C GLU A 16 -9.44 4.35 -6.34
N CYS A 17 -9.46 3.69 -7.51
CA CYS A 17 -10.11 4.21 -8.72
C CYS A 17 -11.58 4.56 -8.54
N LEU A 18 -12.35 3.67 -7.92
CA LEU A 18 -13.77 3.91 -7.67
C LEU A 18 -13.98 5.11 -6.73
N PHE A 19 -13.25 5.17 -5.63
CA PHE A 19 -13.41 6.23 -4.64
C PHE A 19 -13.01 7.59 -5.18
N GLU A 20 -11.91 7.68 -5.93
CA GLU A 20 -11.52 8.93 -6.56
C GLU A 20 -12.56 9.39 -7.61
N GLU A 21 -13.18 8.48 -8.39
CA GLU A 21 -14.29 8.84 -9.28
C GLU A 21 -15.52 9.37 -8.50
N LEU A 22 -15.81 8.77 -7.34
CA LEU A 22 -16.91 9.21 -6.48
C LEU A 22 -16.64 10.57 -5.83
N GLU A 23 -15.41 10.82 -5.39
CA GLU A 23 -14.97 12.10 -4.84
C GLU A 23 -15.04 13.21 -5.89
N GLN A 24 -14.63 12.93 -7.13
CA GLN A 24 -14.79 13.85 -8.26
C GLN A 24 -16.28 14.20 -8.53
N LYS A 25 -17.21 13.33 -8.16
CA LYS A 25 -18.68 13.57 -8.23
C LYS A 25 -19.24 14.23 -6.97
N GLY A 26 -18.39 14.62 -6.02
CA GLY A 26 -18.78 15.31 -4.79
C GLY A 26 -19.24 14.40 -3.66
N LEU A 27 -19.04 13.09 -3.78
CA LEU A 27 -19.30 12.14 -2.70
C LEU A 27 -18.00 11.93 -1.91
N GLN A 28 -17.93 12.51 -0.72
CA GLN A 28 -16.82 12.27 0.19
C GLN A 28 -17.06 10.97 0.94
N PHE A 29 -16.25 9.97 0.62
CA PHE A 29 -16.13 8.76 1.41
C PHE A 29 -14.93 8.93 2.34
N GLY A 30 -15.05 8.46 3.58
CA GLY A 30 -13.88 8.36 4.45
C GLY A 30 -12.90 7.31 3.94
N ASN A 31 -11.82 7.06 4.70
CA ASN A 31 -10.83 6.04 4.36
C ASN A 31 -11.43 4.63 4.56
N ILE A 32 -12.13 4.11 3.55
CA ILE A 32 -12.86 2.83 3.58
C ILE A 32 -12.09 1.73 2.80
N CYS A 33 -11.01 2.09 2.10
CA CYS A 33 -10.20 1.15 1.35
C CYS A 33 -9.55 0.09 2.25
N VAL A 34 -9.56 -1.15 1.79
CA VAL A 34 -8.73 -2.19 2.38
C VAL A 34 -7.28 -1.94 1.97
N ASP A 35 -6.40 -1.77 2.95
CA ASP A 35 -4.96 -1.61 2.76
C ASP A 35 -4.32 -2.98 2.50
N ASN A 36 -4.42 -3.43 1.24
CA ASN A 36 -3.79 -4.65 0.77
C ASN A 36 -2.27 -4.51 0.61
N LEU A 37 -1.74 -3.29 0.43
CA LEU A 37 -0.31 -3.04 0.39
C LEU A 37 0.33 -3.45 1.72
N ALA A 38 -0.20 -2.97 2.85
CA ALA A 38 0.30 -3.37 4.17
C ALA A 38 0.29 -4.89 4.36
N VAL A 39 -0.73 -5.59 3.86
CA VAL A 39 -0.81 -7.06 3.87
C VAL A 39 0.31 -7.68 3.03
N VAL A 40 0.54 -7.18 1.82
CA VAL A 40 1.63 -7.66 0.95
C VAL A 40 2.99 -7.47 1.63
N LEU A 41 3.24 -6.29 2.20
CA LEU A 41 4.49 -5.98 2.91
C LEU A 41 4.73 -6.91 4.11
N ASP A 42 3.68 -7.21 4.87
CA ASP A 42 3.76 -8.16 5.98
C ASP A 42 4.08 -9.58 5.53
N ILE A 43 3.50 -10.05 4.42
CA ILE A 43 3.75 -11.40 3.91
C ILE A 43 5.17 -11.50 3.34
N ILE A 44 5.68 -10.45 2.68
CA ILE A 44 7.08 -10.39 2.23
C ILE A 44 8.04 -10.43 3.44
N GLY A 45 7.64 -9.80 4.55
CA GLY A 45 8.35 -9.85 5.82
C GLY A 45 8.97 -8.53 6.24
N PHE A 46 8.60 -7.41 5.61
CA PHE A 46 9.01 -6.09 6.08
C PHE A 46 8.54 -5.88 7.53
N PRO A 47 9.35 -5.31 8.42
CA PRO A 47 8.89 -5.02 9.78
C PRO A 47 7.73 -4.03 9.77
N ARG A 48 6.70 -4.28 10.59
CA ARG A 48 5.75 -3.23 10.95
C ARG A 48 6.40 -2.37 12.00
N ASP A 49 6.55 -1.10 11.71
CA ASP A 49 6.89 -0.12 12.72
C ASP A 49 5.70 0.70 13.15
N ASN A 50 5.92 1.44 14.23
CA ASN A 50 5.01 2.47 14.60
C ASN A 50 5.05 3.60 13.57
N THR A 51 4.02 4.43 13.57
CA THR A 51 4.09 5.67 12.83
C THR A 51 5.09 6.60 13.52
N LEU A 52 5.84 7.38 12.75
CA LEU A 52 6.71 8.45 13.27
C LEU A 52 5.99 9.33 14.30
N GLU A 53 4.71 9.64 14.06
CA GLU A 53 3.87 10.41 14.97
C GLU A 53 3.71 9.75 16.34
N TYR A 54 3.50 8.42 16.39
CA TYR A 54 3.44 7.68 17.64
C TYR A 54 4.79 7.69 18.35
N ASP A 55 5.88 7.45 17.64
CA ASP A 55 7.21 7.40 18.25
C ASP A 55 7.60 8.77 18.82
N PHE A 56 7.32 9.86 18.11
CA PHE A 56 7.49 11.21 18.63
C PHE A 56 6.61 11.49 19.84
N LEU A 57 5.34 11.06 19.84
CA LEU A 57 4.44 11.22 20.98
C LEU A 57 4.94 10.43 22.20
N TYR A 58 5.38 9.19 22.00
CA TYR A 58 5.93 8.33 23.04
C TYR A 58 7.19 8.96 23.65
N LEU A 59 8.13 9.42 22.82
CA LEU A 59 9.36 10.07 23.27
C LEU A 59 9.08 11.39 24.01
N ASN A 60 8.17 12.23 23.49
CA ASN A 60 7.82 13.53 24.08
C ASN A 60 7.05 13.39 25.40
N THR A 61 6.39 12.26 25.64
CA THR A 61 5.68 11.97 26.88
C THR A 61 6.49 11.09 27.83
N GLY A 62 7.76 10.83 27.56
CA GLY A 62 8.61 9.96 28.39
C GLY A 62 8.09 8.52 28.49
N GLY A 63 7.32 8.06 27.49
CA GLY A 63 6.73 6.73 27.42
C GLY A 63 5.41 6.56 28.17
N GLU A 64 4.78 7.65 28.63
CA GLU A 64 3.49 7.62 29.33
C GLU A 64 2.31 7.31 28.40
N LYS A 65 2.36 7.76 27.14
CA LYS A 65 1.32 7.44 26.14
C LYS A 65 1.70 6.18 25.38
N ARG A 66 1.09 5.06 25.77
CA ARG A 66 1.17 3.78 25.06
C ARG A 66 -0.16 3.50 24.39
N GLU A 67 -0.11 3.12 23.12
CA GLU A 67 -1.25 2.56 22.42
C GLU A 67 -1.15 1.03 22.43
N GLU A 68 -2.26 0.35 22.64
CA GLU A 68 -2.30 -1.11 22.53
C GLU A 68 -1.90 -1.54 21.12
N ASN A 69 -0.95 -2.49 21.03
CA ASN A 69 -0.38 -3.04 19.80
C ASN A 69 0.70 -2.18 19.10
N LYS A 70 1.14 -1.07 19.69
CA LYS A 70 2.34 -0.35 19.22
C LYS A 70 3.61 -0.90 19.89
N LYS A 71 4.70 -0.96 19.12
CA LYS A 71 6.02 -1.35 19.65
C LYS A 71 6.56 -0.22 20.54
N ILE A 72 7.53 -0.53 21.39
CA ILE A 72 8.33 0.51 22.02
C ILE A 72 9.31 1.00 20.95
N PRO A 73 9.47 2.32 20.74
CA PRO A 73 10.47 2.81 19.80
C PRO A 73 11.85 2.27 20.18
N ASP A 74 12.54 1.65 19.23
CA ASP A 74 13.90 1.13 19.39
C ASP A 74 14.80 1.66 18.27
N ASP A 75 16.08 1.32 18.36
CA ASP A 75 17.08 1.75 17.37
C ASP A 75 16.97 0.96 16.05
N GLU A 76 16.06 -0.02 15.96
CA GLU A 76 15.84 -0.89 14.79
C GLU A 76 14.63 -0.41 13.94
N MET A 77 14.42 0.91 13.90
CA MET A 77 13.32 1.54 13.18
C MET A 77 13.40 1.28 11.66
N PHE A 78 12.40 0.58 11.12
CA PHE A 78 12.15 0.39 9.69
C PHE A 78 10.89 1.15 9.25
N CYS A 79 11.09 2.34 8.70
CA CYS A 79 10.01 3.13 8.12
C CYS A 79 9.55 2.54 6.77
N ARG A 80 8.24 2.34 6.61
CA ARG A 80 7.63 1.85 5.35
C ARG A 80 7.23 2.97 4.38
N ASP A 81 7.31 4.24 4.78
CA ASP A 81 6.79 5.37 4.00
C ASP A 81 7.29 5.38 2.54
N TRP A 82 8.56 5.07 2.31
CA TRP A 82 9.14 5.04 0.96
C TRP A 82 8.61 3.87 0.10
N LEU A 83 8.18 2.77 0.72
CA LEU A 83 7.50 1.66 0.02
C LEU A 83 6.09 2.08 -0.40
N ASP A 84 5.39 2.79 0.48
CA ASP A 84 4.06 3.34 0.26
C ASP A 84 4.07 4.44 -0.80
N GLU A 85 5.05 5.35 -0.74
CA GLU A 85 5.30 6.37 -1.76
C GLU A 85 5.52 5.74 -3.12
N LYS A 86 6.32 4.66 -3.21
CA LYS A 86 6.56 3.98 -4.48
C LYS A 86 5.30 3.37 -5.07
N TYR A 87 4.43 2.79 -4.24
CA TYR A 87 3.12 2.31 -4.68
C TYR A 87 2.25 3.47 -5.18
N PHE A 88 2.18 4.57 -4.44
CA PHE A 88 1.40 5.75 -4.81
C PHE A 88 1.85 6.37 -6.13
N GLU A 89 3.16 6.45 -6.38
CA GLU A 89 3.70 6.91 -7.67
C GLU A 89 3.16 6.06 -8.83
N ILE A 90 3.22 4.74 -8.68
CA ILE A 90 2.78 3.79 -9.70
C ILE A 90 1.28 3.93 -9.96
N THR A 91 0.45 3.92 -8.90
CA THR A 91 -1.01 3.99 -9.07
C THR A 91 -1.49 5.33 -9.61
N ARG A 92 -0.85 6.43 -9.21
CA ARG A 92 -1.16 7.77 -9.74
C ARG A 92 -0.89 7.87 -11.24
N GLU A 93 0.19 7.27 -11.75
CA GLU A 93 0.50 7.24 -13.18
C GLU A 93 -0.51 6.39 -13.97
N LEU A 94 -0.97 5.29 -13.38
CA LEU A 94 -1.93 4.37 -13.99
C LEU A 94 -3.37 4.88 -14.00
N PHE A 95 -3.68 5.82 -13.12
CA PHE A 95 -5.04 6.32 -12.87
C PHE A 95 -5.71 6.93 -14.11
N SER A 96 -4.93 7.45 -15.06
CA SER A 96 -5.50 8.14 -16.22
C SER A 96 -6.38 7.19 -17.07
N HIS A 97 -7.69 7.42 -17.04
CA HIS A 97 -8.72 6.85 -17.93
C HIS A 97 -9.20 5.41 -17.63
N GLN A 98 -9.19 4.96 -16.38
CA GLN A 98 -9.73 3.64 -16.01
C GLN A 98 -11.22 3.73 -15.66
N TYR A 99 -12.06 2.95 -16.33
CA TYR A 99 -13.48 2.81 -15.98
C TYR A 99 -13.67 1.59 -15.06
N ILE A 100 -14.16 1.83 -13.85
CA ILE A 100 -14.50 0.79 -12.87
C ILE A 100 -16.01 0.51 -12.92
N PHE A 101 -16.38 -0.76 -13.01
CA PHE A 101 -17.77 -1.20 -12.93
C PHE A 101 -17.99 -2.12 -11.74
N VAL A 102 -19.14 -1.95 -11.09
CA VAL A 102 -19.60 -2.84 -10.02
C VAL A 102 -20.34 -4.02 -10.64
N THR A 103 -19.94 -5.25 -10.29
CA THR A 103 -20.54 -6.50 -10.76
C THR A 103 -20.97 -7.39 -9.60
N ASP A 104 -21.65 -8.50 -9.89
CA ASP A 104 -21.97 -9.56 -8.92
C ASP A 104 -20.71 -10.24 -8.34
N LYS A 105 -19.55 -10.04 -8.97
CA LYS A 105 -18.24 -10.55 -8.57
C LYS A 105 -17.32 -9.47 -7.99
N GLY A 106 -17.85 -8.30 -7.66
CA GLY A 106 -17.08 -7.16 -7.13
C GLY A 106 -16.66 -6.15 -8.21
N LEU A 107 -15.57 -5.45 -7.96
CA LEU A 107 -15.07 -4.38 -8.83
C LEU A 107 -14.33 -4.95 -10.04
N GLN A 108 -14.65 -4.44 -11.22
CA GLN A 108 -14.04 -4.85 -12.49
C GLN A 108 -13.53 -3.63 -13.24
N ILE A 109 -12.34 -3.76 -13.81
CA ILE A 109 -11.76 -2.81 -14.76
C ILE A 109 -12.15 -3.26 -16.16
N GLU A 110 -12.47 -2.32 -17.06
CA GLU A 110 -12.66 -2.67 -18.47
C GLU A 110 -11.41 -3.38 -19.02
N LYS A 111 -11.57 -4.60 -19.55
CA LYS A 111 -10.44 -5.31 -20.15
C LYS A 111 -9.94 -4.54 -21.38
N GLY A 112 -8.69 -4.10 -21.32
CA GLY A 112 -8.00 -3.39 -22.39
C GLY A 112 -6.54 -3.17 -22.04
N ALA A 113 -5.82 -2.41 -22.88
CA ALA A 113 -4.39 -2.13 -22.68
C ALA A 113 -4.06 -1.53 -21.29
N GLY A 114 -5.03 -0.85 -20.66
CA GLY A 114 -4.89 -0.32 -19.30
C GLY A 114 -4.79 -1.39 -18.21
N LEU A 115 -5.49 -2.52 -18.32
CA LEU A 115 -5.40 -3.60 -17.32
C LEU A 115 -4.06 -4.33 -17.43
N ASP A 116 -3.62 -4.64 -18.64
CA ASP A 116 -2.34 -5.32 -18.86
C ASP A 116 -1.17 -4.45 -18.36
N LEU A 117 -1.25 -3.13 -18.57
CA LEU A 117 -0.27 -2.18 -18.04
C LEU A 117 -0.26 -2.17 -16.50
N VAL A 118 -1.43 -2.12 -15.86
CA VAL A 118 -1.56 -2.17 -14.39
C VAL A 118 -0.94 -3.46 -13.84
N LEU A 119 -1.27 -4.61 -14.44
CA LEU A 119 -0.71 -5.90 -14.03
C LEU A 119 0.81 -5.94 -14.20
N GLN A 120 1.33 -5.39 -15.30
CA GLN A 120 2.77 -5.31 -15.55
C GLN A 120 3.47 -4.39 -14.54
N SER A 121 2.88 -3.24 -14.22
CA SER A 121 3.43 -2.31 -13.23
C SER A 121 3.46 -2.93 -11.83
N PHE A 122 2.41 -3.67 -11.42
CA PHE A 122 2.43 -4.40 -10.16
C PHE A 122 3.40 -5.57 -10.18
N ASP A 123 3.55 -6.27 -11.30
CA ASP A 123 4.56 -7.33 -11.44
C ASP A 123 5.97 -6.78 -11.19
N GLN A 124 6.31 -5.64 -11.79
CA GLN A 124 7.58 -4.94 -11.59
C GLN A 124 7.74 -4.43 -10.15
N TYR A 125 6.68 -3.88 -9.57
CA TYR A 125 6.70 -3.39 -8.20
C TYR A 125 6.97 -4.52 -7.20
N ILE A 126 6.35 -5.68 -7.36
CA ILE A 126 6.59 -6.82 -6.48
C ILE A 126 8.04 -7.33 -6.61
N ASP A 127 8.60 -7.36 -7.82
CA ASP A 127 10.03 -7.72 -7.98
C ASP A 127 10.93 -6.72 -7.22
N TRP A 128 10.66 -5.42 -7.38
CA TRP A 128 11.36 -4.37 -6.66
C TRP A 128 11.24 -4.55 -5.13
N LEU A 129 10.05 -4.85 -4.60
CA LEU A 129 9.87 -5.12 -3.16
C LEU A 129 10.74 -6.28 -2.66
N TYR A 130 10.87 -7.35 -3.44
CA TYR A 130 11.76 -8.46 -3.06
C TYR A 130 13.23 -8.06 -3.08
N GLU A 131 13.67 -7.27 -4.06
CA GLU A 131 15.03 -6.74 -4.12
C GLU A 131 15.33 -5.85 -2.90
N GLU A 132 14.42 -4.93 -2.58
CA GLU A 132 14.52 -4.05 -1.42
C GLU A 132 14.54 -4.82 -0.09
N TYR A 133 13.72 -5.86 0.05
CA TYR A 133 13.72 -6.69 1.24
C TYR A 133 15.04 -7.46 1.40
N GLU A 134 15.64 -7.91 0.32
CA GLU A 134 16.95 -8.58 0.36
C GLU A 134 18.09 -7.60 0.68
N LYS A 135 18.02 -6.32 0.24
CA LYS A 135 18.95 -5.27 0.70
C LYS A 135 18.81 -5.03 2.20
N PHE A 136 17.58 -4.91 2.70
CA PHE A 136 17.29 -4.76 4.13
C PHE A 136 17.89 -5.90 4.96
N LYS A 137 17.69 -7.16 4.55
CA LYS A 137 18.29 -8.33 5.21
C LYS A 137 19.81 -8.31 5.25
N GLN A 138 20.45 -7.70 4.25
CA GLN A 138 21.91 -7.59 4.16
C GLN A 138 22.46 -6.38 4.91
N GLY A 139 21.60 -5.55 5.51
CA GLY A 139 21.98 -4.29 6.15
C GLY A 139 22.49 -3.26 5.15
N ILE A 140 22.02 -3.35 3.90
CA ILE A 140 22.35 -2.40 2.84
C ILE A 140 21.21 -1.40 2.77
N GLU A 141 21.48 -0.15 3.16
CA GLU A 141 20.59 1.01 2.97
C GLU A 141 20.67 1.52 1.53
#